data_AF-A0A2P6QD05-F1
#
_entry.id   AF-A0A2P6QD05-F1
#
_cell.length_a   1.000
_cell.length_b   1.000
_cell.length_c   1.000
_cell.angle_alpha   90.00
_cell.angle_beta   90.00
_cell.angle_gamma   90.00
#
_symmetry.space_group_name_H-M   'P 1'
#
loop_
_entity.id
_entity.type
_entity.pdbx_description
1 polymer ?
#
loop_
_entity_poly.entity_id
_entity_poly.type
_entity_poly.pdbx_seq_one_letter_code
_entity_poly.pdbx_strand_id
1 'polypeptide(L)'
;MITPNWTHYYMLLICGSVFLRSSRVTCNLNNFLLLVALMRLVRSLLQNPHIHVEPYLHQLMPSVITCLVAKRLGNRYTDNHWELRNLTANLVSSICKRFRHFCHNLQPRLTRTLLHAFLDLTKALPQHYGAIQGLAALGPNVVRFLILPNLDSYMQLLEPEMILEKQKNEIKRHEAWHVYGAFAACGWPMHA
;
A
#
# COMPACT_ATOMS: atom_id res chain seq x y z
N MET A 1 42.41 2.52 5.20
CA MET A 1 41.87 2.68 3.84
C MET A 1 40.96 1.50 3.52
N ILE A 2 39.66 1.79 3.40
CA ILE A 2 38.62 1.10 2.61
C ILE A 2 38.51 -0.43 2.82
N THR A 3 37.73 -0.84 3.82
CA THR A 3 37.12 -2.17 3.85
C THR A 3 36.09 -2.27 2.71
N PRO A 4 36.17 -3.26 1.80
CA PRO A 4 35.23 -3.37 0.70
C PRO A 4 33.86 -3.83 1.23
N ASN A 5 32.87 -2.99 0.99
CA ASN A 5 31.41 -3.15 0.87
C ASN A 5 30.77 -4.55 0.74
N TRP A 6 31.13 -5.55 1.56
CA TRP A 6 30.44 -6.84 1.61
C TRP A 6 28.96 -6.69 1.97
N THR A 7 28.61 -5.76 2.86
CA THR A 7 27.22 -5.44 3.22
C THR A 7 26.44 -4.86 2.04
N HIS A 8 27.06 -4.01 1.24
CA HIS A 8 26.45 -3.42 0.04
C HIS A 8 26.25 -4.49 -1.04
N TYR A 9 27.20 -5.42 -1.21
CA TYR A 9 27.12 -6.52 -2.18
C TYR A 9 26.07 -7.57 -1.77
N TYR A 10 26.03 -7.99 -0.50
CA TYR A 10 25.00 -8.89 0.03
C TYR A 10 23.61 -8.23 -0.01
N MET A 11 23.52 -6.94 0.27
CA MET A 11 22.25 -6.22 0.17
C MET A 11 21.83 -6.02 -1.28
N LEU A 12 22.74 -5.75 -2.22
CA LEU A 12 22.48 -5.79 -3.66
C LEU A 12 22.08 -7.19 -4.12
N LEU A 13 22.61 -8.27 -3.54
CA LEU A 13 22.24 -9.63 -3.89
C LEU A 13 20.87 -10.01 -3.32
N ILE A 14 20.54 -9.61 -2.09
CA ILE A 14 19.25 -9.86 -1.43
C ILE A 14 18.16 -8.97 -2.02
N CYS A 15 18.38 -7.65 -2.13
CA CYS A 15 17.46 -6.76 -2.88
C CYS A 15 17.46 -7.10 -4.37
N GLY A 16 18.54 -7.60 -4.95
CA GLY A 16 18.61 -7.92 -6.37
C GLY A 16 17.86 -9.20 -6.73
N SER A 17 18.08 -10.28 -6.00
CA SER A 17 17.38 -11.55 -6.25
C SER A 17 15.87 -11.47 -5.95
N VAL A 18 15.44 -10.56 -5.08
CA VAL A 18 14.04 -10.37 -4.65
C VAL A 18 13.32 -9.21 -5.35
N PHE A 19 13.97 -8.05 -5.54
CA PHE A 19 13.36 -6.82 -6.09
C PHE A 19 13.82 -6.45 -7.52
N LEU A 20 15.03 -6.82 -7.99
CA LEU A 20 15.49 -6.50 -9.38
C LEU A 20 14.67 -7.26 -10.43
N ARG A 21 14.07 -8.39 -10.06
CA ARG A 21 13.00 -8.99 -10.83
C ARG A 21 11.69 -8.46 -10.26
N SER A 22 11.31 -7.22 -10.63
CA SER A 22 9.96 -6.68 -10.36
C SER A 22 8.85 -7.68 -10.75
N SER A 23 9.17 -8.59 -11.68
CA SER A 23 8.41 -9.78 -12.05
C SER A 23 8.21 -10.81 -10.94
N ARG A 24 9.08 -11.00 -9.93
CA ARG A 24 8.87 -12.03 -8.89
C ARG A 24 7.81 -11.64 -7.87
N VAL A 25 7.66 -10.35 -7.54
CA VAL A 25 6.55 -9.88 -6.69
C VAL A 25 5.24 -9.97 -7.44
N THR A 26 5.21 -9.68 -8.75
CA THR A 26 4.01 -9.90 -9.59
C THR A 26 3.74 -11.38 -9.90
N CYS A 27 4.77 -12.24 -10.01
CA CYS A 27 4.63 -13.68 -10.25
C CYS A 27 4.33 -14.47 -8.96
N ASN A 28 4.73 -14.00 -7.77
CA ASN A 28 4.47 -14.66 -6.49
C ASN A 28 3.48 -13.89 -5.61
N LEU A 29 2.53 -13.17 -6.21
CA LEU A 29 1.37 -12.64 -5.47
C LEU A 29 0.58 -13.76 -4.75
N ASN A 30 0.77 -15.02 -5.16
CA ASN A 30 0.10 -16.19 -4.60
C ASN A 30 0.62 -16.60 -3.22
N ASN A 31 1.85 -16.21 -2.83
CA ASN A 31 2.44 -16.63 -1.55
C ASN A 31 2.39 -15.48 -0.53
N PHE A 32 1.30 -15.44 0.25
CA PHE A 32 1.06 -14.40 1.24
C PHE A 32 2.18 -14.28 2.30
N LEU A 33 2.67 -15.39 2.83
CA LEU A 33 3.76 -15.38 3.83
C LEU A 33 5.03 -14.75 3.29
N LEU A 34 5.37 -15.03 2.03
CA LEU A 34 6.51 -14.41 1.37
C LEU A 34 6.33 -12.89 1.30
N LEU A 35 5.18 -12.40 0.85
CA LEU A 35 4.90 -10.96 0.77
C LEU A 35 5.03 -10.27 2.13
N VAL A 36 4.52 -10.90 3.20
CA VAL A 36 4.65 -10.39 4.57
C VAL A 36 6.13 -10.35 5.00
N ALA A 37 6.88 -11.43 4.74
CA ALA A 37 8.31 -11.48 5.05
C ALA A 37 9.09 -10.40 4.29
N LEU A 38 8.75 -10.15 3.02
CA LEU A 38 9.36 -9.09 2.22
C LEU A 38 9.08 -7.71 2.77
N MET A 39 7.83 -7.39 3.13
CA MET A 39 7.52 -6.08 3.70
C MET A 39 8.18 -5.87 5.07
N ARG A 40 8.31 -6.93 5.88
CA ARG A 40 9.07 -6.89 7.14
C ARG A 40 10.57 -6.68 6.89
N LEU A 41 11.15 -7.34 5.90
CA LEU A 41 12.54 -7.14 5.51
C LEU A 41 12.79 -5.70 5.09
N VAL A 42 11.91 -5.12 4.25
CA VAL A 42 12.02 -3.71 3.84
C VAL A 42 11.93 -2.80 5.07
N ARG A 43 11.04 -3.08 6.02
CA ARG A 43 10.97 -2.31 7.27
C ARG A 43 12.28 -2.36 8.04
N SER A 44 12.88 -3.53 8.21
CA SER A 44 14.15 -3.70 8.90
C SER A 44 15.31 -2.99 8.19
N LEU A 45 15.35 -3.05 6.85
CA LEU A 45 16.33 -2.32 6.05
C LEU A 45 16.20 -0.81 6.22
N LEU A 46 14.96 -0.31 6.21
CA LEU A 46 14.69 1.11 6.45
C LEU A 46 15.07 1.52 7.87
N GLN A 47 14.92 0.67 8.88
CA GLN A 47 15.27 1.01 10.27
C GLN A 47 16.78 1.02 10.54
N ASN A 48 17.59 0.40 9.68
CA ASN A 48 19.04 0.34 9.88
C ASN A 48 19.70 1.69 9.50
N PRO A 49 20.36 2.40 10.42
CA PRO A 49 21.01 3.68 10.14
C PRO A 49 22.31 3.54 9.33
N HIS A 50 22.94 2.36 9.32
CA HIS A 50 24.23 2.12 8.64
C HIS A 50 24.07 1.76 7.16
N ILE A 51 22.83 1.63 6.68
CA ILE A 51 22.53 1.23 5.30
C ILE A 51 22.00 2.43 4.52
N HIS A 52 22.70 2.80 3.46
CA HIS A 52 22.23 3.81 2.50
C HIS A 52 21.21 3.20 1.53
N VAL A 53 19.94 3.17 1.93
CA VAL A 53 18.82 2.66 1.12
C VAL A 53 18.35 3.63 0.03
N GLU A 54 18.73 4.90 0.10
CA GLU A 54 18.33 5.99 -0.80
C GLU A 54 18.42 5.64 -2.30
N PRO A 55 19.54 5.12 -2.85
CA PRO A 55 19.63 4.80 -4.27
C PRO A 55 18.68 3.68 -4.71
N TYR A 56 18.24 2.82 -3.78
CA TYR A 56 17.36 1.69 -4.09
C TYR A 56 15.88 2.02 -3.95
N LEU A 57 15.52 3.13 -3.30
CA LEU A 57 14.11 3.50 -3.05
C LEU A 57 13.30 3.58 -4.35
N HIS A 58 13.86 4.18 -5.40
CA HIS A 58 13.16 4.31 -6.68
C HIS A 58 12.80 2.95 -7.30
N GLN A 59 13.64 1.94 -7.12
CA GLN A 59 13.40 0.59 -7.64
C GLN A 59 12.50 -0.24 -6.70
N LEU A 60 12.59 0.02 -5.39
CA LEU A 60 11.82 -0.66 -4.36
C LEU A 60 10.34 -0.23 -4.34
N MET A 61 10.10 1.07 -4.53
CA MET A 61 8.78 1.67 -4.39
C MET A 61 7.69 1.08 -5.30
N PRO A 62 7.93 0.78 -6.58
CA PRO A 62 6.95 0.10 -7.44
C PRO A 62 6.44 -1.22 -6.85
N SER A 63 7.31 -2.03 -6.25
CA SER A 63 6.93 -3.31 -5.65
C SER A 63 6.12 -3.13 -4.36
N VAL A 64 6.50 -2.15 -3.54
CA VAL A 64 5.75 -1.77 -2.32
C VAL A 64 4.36 -1.25 -2.69
N ILE A 65 4.27 -0.34 -3.67
CA ILE A 65 3.00 0.19 -4.19
C ILE A 65 2.14 -0.95 -4.76
N THR A 66 2.75 -1.88 -5.51
CA THR A 66 2.03 -3.05 -6.03
C THR A 66 1.40 -3.88 -4.91
N CYS A 67 2.11 -4.14 -3.82
CA CYS A 67 1.55 -4.85 -2.67
C CYS A 67 0.42 -4.07 -1.97
N LEU A 68 0.43 -2.73 -2.08
CA LEU A 68 -0.60 -1.88 -1.52
C LEU A 68 -1.87 -1.84 -2.38
N VAL A 69 -1.76 -1.81 -3.71
CA VAL A 69 -2.93 -1.66 -4.64
C VAL A 69 -3.19 -2.86 -5.56
N ALA A 70 -2.58 -4.02 -5.30
CA ALA A 70 -2.84 -5.24 -6.08
C ALA A 70 -4.31 -5.67 -5.98
N LYS A 71 -4.84 -6.24 -7.07
CA LYS A 71 -6.22 -6.76 -7.12
C LYS A 71 -6.41 -8.00 -6.24
N ARG A 72 -5.41 -8.89 -6.21
CA ARG A 72 -5.41 -10.11 -5.39
C ARG A 72 -4.05 -10.26 -4.72
N LEU A 73 -4.07 -10.61 -3.45
CA LEU A 73 -2.89 -10.86 -2.61
C LEU A 73 -3.15 -12.19 -1.90
N GLY A 74 -2.23 -13.14 -2.04
CA GLY A 74 -2.42 -14.51 -1.60
C GLY A 74 -3.30 -15.34 -2.54
N ASN A 75 -3.28 -16.65 -2.33
CA ASN A 75 -4.12 -17.59 -3.04
C ASN A 75 -5.34 -18.01 -2.21
N ARG A 76 -5.30 -17.81 -0.89
CA ARG A 76 -6.36 -18.24 0.02
C ARG A 76 -7.22 -17.05 0.42
N TYR A 77 -8.53 -17.28 0.49
CA TYR A 77 -9.48 -16.28 0.97
C TYR A 77 -9.28 -15.94 2.46
N THR A 78 -8.69 -16.86 3.22
CA THR A 78 -8.35 -16.70 4.64
C THR A 78 -7.09 -15.85 4.88
N ASP A 79 -6.36 -15.48 3.83
CA ASP A 79 -5.15 -14.69 3.99
C ASP A 79 -5.55 -13.25 4.38
N ASN A 80 -5.06 -12.78 5.54
CA ASN A 80 -5.31 -11.43 6.08
C ASN A 80 -4.55 -10.34 5.28
N HIS A 81 -4.88 -10.23 4.01
CA HIS A 81 -4.31 -9.25 3.08
C HIS A 81 -4.60 -7.81 3.48
N TRP A 82 -5.63 -7.55 4.30
CA TRP A 82 -5.88 -6.25 4.92
C TRP A 82 -4.73 -5.80 5.82
N GLU A 83 -4.20 -6.69 6.67
CA GLU A 83 -3.07 -6.38 7.55
C GLU A 83 -1.79 -6.11 6.76
N LEU A 84 -1.56 -6.88 5.69
CA LEU A 84 -0.43 -6.64 4.79
C LEU A 84 -0.52 -5.25 4.14
N ARG A 85 -1.71 -4.83 3.69
CA ARG A 85 -1.93 -3.48 3.15
C ARG A 85 -1.69 -2.41 4.20
N ASN A 86 -2.17 -2.59 5.44
CA ASN A 86 -1.93 -1.65 6.54
C ASN A 86 -0.44 -1.52 6.88
N LEU A 87 0.28 -2.65 6.96
CA LEU A 87 1.73 -2.67 7.16
C LEU A 87 2.45 -1.95 6.02
N THR A 88 2.02 -2.17 4.78
CA THR A 88 2.60 -1.54 3.59
C THR A 88 2.34 -0.03 3.57
N ALA A 89 1.14 0.42 3.94
CA ALA A 89 0.80 1.84 4.03
C ALA A 89 1.66 2.56 5.09
N ASN A 90 1.86 1.94 6.25
CA ASN A 90 2.73 2.45 7.31
C ASN A 90 4.20 2.52 6.87
N LEU A 91 4.66 1.53 6.11
CA LEU A 91 6.00 1.50 5.55
C LEU A 91 6.20 2.64 4.54
N VAL A 92 5.23 2.84 3.64
CA VAL A 92 5.24 3.95 2.68
C VAL A 92 5.26 5.31 3.38
N SER A 93 4.44 5.50 4.42
CA SER A 93 4.47 6.72 5.24
C SER A 93 5.84 6.97 5.85
N SER A 94 6.46 5.92 6.39
CA SER A 94 7.80 5.99 7.00
C SER A 94 8.86 6.39 5.96
N ILE A 95 8.80 5.83 4.76
CA ILE A 95 9.68 6.20 3.64
C ILE A 95 9.47 7.67 3.26
N CYS A 96 8.23 8.10 3.06
CA CYS A 96 7.90 9.47 2.66
C CYS A 96 8.27 10.51 3.74
N LYS A 97 8.21 10.17 5.02
CA LYS A 97 8.65 11.04 6.12
C LYS A 97 10.16 11.14 6.20
N ARG A 98 10.88 10.01 6.12
CA ARG A 98 12.34 9.98 6.29
C ARG A 98 13.12 10.48 5.09
N PHE A 99 12.67 10.16 3.87
CA PHE A 99 13.42 10.44 2.64
C PHE A 99 12.81 11.57 1.80
N ARG A 100 12.00 12.44 2.41
CA ARG A 100 11.34 13.56 1.72
C ARG A 100 12.33 14.42 0.91
N HIS A 101 13.48 14.72 1.50
CA HIS A 101 14.54 15.56 0.91
C HIS A 101 15.27 14.88 -0.25
N PHE A 102 15.44 13.56 -0.21
CA PHE A 102 16.13 12.80 -1.26
C PHE A 102 15.20 12.38 -2.40
N CYS A 103 13.89 12.38 -2.15
CA CYS A 103 12.89 11.82 -3.05
C CYS A 103 11.75 12.83 -3.32
N HIS A 104 12.11 14.05 -3.75
CA HIS A 104 11.16 15.10 -4.14
C HIS A 104 10.09 14.61 -5.14
N ASN A 105 10.44 13.68 -6.03
CA ASN A 105 9.54 13.13 -7.04
C ASN A 105 8.73 11.91 -6.57
N LEU A 106 9.07 11.31 -5.42
CA LEU A 106 8.44 10.06 -4.99
C LEU A 106 7.03 10.28 -4.45
N GLN A 107 6.87 11.27 -3.55
CA GLN A 107 5.58 11.55 -2.93
C GLN A 107 4.52 11.99 -3.96
N PRO A 108 4.80 12.90 -4.92
CA PRO A 108 3.84 13.24 -5.97
C PRO A 108 3.45 12.04 -6.85
N ARG A 109 4.43 11.21 -7.25
CA ARG A 109 4.16 10.02 -8.08
C ARG A 109 3.32 8.99 -7.34
N LEU A 110 3.66 8.70 -6.08
CA LEU A 110 2.89 7.81 -5.22
C LEU A 110 1.46 8.32 -5.06
N THR A 111 1.29 9.60 -4.71
CA THR A 111 -0.02 10.22 -4.51
C THR A 111 -0.87 10.12 -5.77
N ARG A 112 -0.29 10.40 -6.95
CA ARG A 112 -0.98 10.27 -8.24
C ARG A 112 -1.41 8.84 -8.54
N THR A 113 -0.56 7.86 -8.28
CA THR A 113 -0.88 6.44 -8.48
C THR A 113 -2.01 5.98 -7.56
N LEU A 114 -1.95 6.34 -6.27
CA LEU A 114 -2.99 5.97 -5.31
C LEU A 114 -4.31 6.69 -5.61
N LEU A 115 -4.26 7.98 -5.97
CA LEU A 115 -5.44 8.74 -6.38
C LEU A 115 -6.09 8.14 -7.62
N HIS A 116 -5.31 7.77 -8.63
CA HIS A 116 -5.82 7.07 -9.81
C HIS A 116 -6.47 5.73 -9.44
N ALA A 117 -5.88 4.96 -8.51
CA ALA A 117 -6.47 3.70 -8.05
C ALA A 117 -7.75 3.92 -7.23
N PHE A 118 -7.86 5.04 -6.52
CA PHE A 118 -9.02 5.40 -5.72
C PHE A 118 -10.20 5.87 -6.58
N LEU A 119 -9.96 6.73 -7.57
CA LEU A 119 -11.01 7.32 -8.42
C LEU A 119 -11.52 6.37 -9.53
N ASP A 120 -10.79 5.30 -9.82
CA ASP A 120 -11.15 4.34 -10.87
C ASP A 120 -12.17 3.33 -10.35
N LEU A 121 -13.46 3.55 -10.66
CA LEU A 121 -14.58 2.71 -10.26
C LEU A 121 -14.55 1.27 -10.84
N THR A 122 -13.65 0.98 -11.78
CA THR A 122 -13.48 -0.38 -12.33
C THR A 122 -12.61 -1.27 -11.44
N LYS A 123 -11.97 -0.69 -10.41
CA LYS A 123 -11.07 -1.42 -9.50
C LYS A 123 -11.86 -2.19 -8.46
N ALA A 124 -11.22 -3.23 -7.91
CA ALA A 124 -11.83 -4.03 -6.85
C ALA A 124 -11.75 -3.30 -5.50
N LEU A 125 -12.71 -3.57 -4.60
CA LEU A 125 -12.77 -2.98 -3.25
C LEU A 125 -11.46 -3.10 -2.45
N PRO A 126 -10.71 -4.23 -2.49
CA PRO A 126 -9.41 -4.31 -1.83
C PRO A 126 -8.38 -3.31 -2.38
N GLN A 127 -8.45 -2.96 -3.67
CA GLN A 127 -7.57 -1.96 -4.28
C GLN A 127 -7.92 -0.56 -3.78
N HIS A 128 -9.21 -0.22 -3.71
CA HIS A 128 -9.68 1.04 -3.12
C HIS A 128 -9.25 1.15 -1.66
N TYR A 129 -9.44 0.10 -0.86
CA TYR A 129 -8.97 0.07 0.54
C TYR A 129 -7.48 0.38 0.64
N GLY A 130 -6.65 -0.27 -0.16
CA GLY A 130 -5.21 -0.04 -0.18
C GLY A 130 -4.84 1.38 -0.60
N ALA A 131 -5.56 1.95 -1.58
CA ALA A 131 -5.39 3.32 -2.00
C ALA A 131 -5.75 4.33 -0.90
N ILE A 132 -6.89 4.13 -0.23
CA ILE A 132 -7.35 4.96 0.89
C ILE A 132 -6.36 4.92 2.04
N GLN A 133 -5.96 3.73 2.49
CA GLN A 133 -4.96 3.57 3.56
C GLN A 133 -3.62 4.20 3.18
N GLY A 134 -3.17 4.03 1.94
CA GLY A 134 -1.97 4.66 1.44
C GLY A 134 -2.02 6.19 1.48
N LEU A 135 -3.12 6.77 0.99
CA LEU A 135 -3.33 8.23 0.99
C LEU A 135 -3.46 8.78 2.41
N ALA A 136 -4.18 8.07 3.29
CA ALA A 136 -4.32 8.42 4.69
C ALA A 136 -2.97 8.45 5.42
N ALA A 137 -2.12 7.46 5.15
CA ALA A 137 -0.80 7.35 5.76
C ALA A 137 0.17 8.46 5.32
N LEU A 138 -0.07 9.14 4.18
CA LEU A 138 0.73 10.28 3.74
C LEU A 138 0.48 11.55 4.57
N GLY A 139 -0.68 11.66 5.22
CA GLY A 139 -0.97 12.70 6.20
C GLY A 139 -2.33 13.38 6.01
N PRO A 140 -2.73 14.22 6.99
CA PRO A 140 -4.09 14.78 7.07
C PRO A 140 -4.42 15.74 5.92
N ASN A 141 -3.42 16.47 5.41
CA ASN A 141 -3.63 17.36 4.25
C ASN A 141 -4.01 16.55 3.01
N VAL A 142 -3.39 15.38 2.79
CA VAL A 142 -3.70 14.51 1.65
C VAL A 142 -5.14 14.00 1.76
N VAL A 143 -5.55 13.56 2.95
CA VAL A 143 -6.94 13.17 3.22
C VAL A 143 -7.90 14.32 2.91
N ARG A 144 -7.63 15.51 3.45
CA ARG A 144 -8.48 16.69 3.30
C ARG A 144 -8.65 17.14 1.85
N PHE A 145 -7.58 17.10 1.05
CA PHE A 145 -7.60 17.60 -0.32
C PHE A 145 -7.97 16.55 -1.38
N LEU A 146 -7.75 15.26 -1.11
CA LEU A 146 -7.94 14.22 -2.13
C LEU A 146 -9.09 13.26 -1.79
N ILE A 147 -9.24 12.88 -0.53
CA ILE A 147 -10.25 11.91 -0.10
C ILE A 147 -11.59 12.59 0.14
N LEU A 148 -11.62 13.62 1.02
CA LEU A 148 -12.86 14.30 1.40
C LEU A 148 -13.71 14.80 0.22
N PRO A 149 -13.16 15.49 -0.81
CA PRO A 149 -14.00 16.03 -1.88
C PRO A 149 -14.64 14.96 -2.79
N ASN A 150 -14.15 13.73 -2.76
CA ASN A 150 -14.70 12.61 -3.54
C ASN A 150 -15.50 11.64 -2.67
N LEU A 151 -15.59 11.89 -1.36
CA LEU A 151 -16.11 10.94 -0.40
C LEU A 151 -17.60 10.73 -0.56
N ASP A 152 -18.39 11.80 -0.63
CA ASP A 152 -19.85 11.72 -0.75
C ASP A 152 -20.27 10.90 -1.98
N SER A 153 -19.66 11.21 -3.14
CA SER A 153 -19.87 10.47 -4.38
C SER A 153 -19.47 9.00 -4.27
N TYR A 154 -18.40 8.70 -3.53
CA TYR A 154 -17.96 7.31 -3.31
C TYR A 154 -18.86 6.57 -2.32
N MET A 155 -19.39 7.23 -1.28
CA MET A 155 -20.30 6.64 -0.30
C MET A 155 -21.61 6.21 -0.96
N GLN A 156 -22.17 7.01 -1.86
CA GLN A 156 -23.37 6.65 -2.63
C GLN A 156 -23.19 5.35 -3.44
N LEU A 157 -21.97 5.06 -3.87
CA LEU A 157 -21.62 3.82 -4.58
C LEU A 157 -21.33 2.65 -3.62
N LEU A 158 -20.77 2.94 -2.43
CA LEU A 158 -20.38 1.93 -1.45
C LEU A 158 -21.56 1.43 -0.60
N GLU A 159 -22.48 2.30 -0.21
CA GLU A 159 -23.68 1.97 0.56
C GLU A 159 -24.50 0.80 -0.01
N PRO A 160 -24.86 0.77 -1.31
CA PRO A 160 -25.60 -0.35 -1.86
C PRO A 160 -24.82 -1.68 -1.86
N GLU A 161 -23.48 -1.64 -1.86
CA GLU A 161 -22.63 -2.83 -1.78
C GLU A 161 -22.56 -3.41 -0.36
N MET A 162 -22.92 -2.64 0.69
CA MET A 162 -22.94 -3.10 2.08
C MET A 162 -24.27 -3.78 2.47
N ILE A 163 -25.36 -3.43 1.80
CA ILE A 163 -26.72 -3.87 2.15
C ILE A 163 -27.00 -5.27 1.60
N LEU A 164 -27.48 -6.17 2.48
CA LEU A 164 -27.81 -7.57 2.16
C LEU A 164 -28.80 -7.70 0.99
N GLU A 165 -29.82 -6.84 0.95
CA GLU A 165 -30.88 -6.87 -0.06
C GLU A 165 -30.37 -6.57 -1.47
N LYS A 166 -29.38 -5.68 -1.59
CA LYS A 166 -28.82 -5.21 -2.87
C LYS A 166 -27.63 -6.05 -3.32
N GLN A 167 -26.77 -6.47 -2.40
CA GLN A 167 -25.60 -7.29 -2.70
C GLN A 167 -25.70 -8.65 -2.02
N LYS A 168 -26.03 -9.70 -2.77
CA LYS A 168 -26.15 -11.07 -2.24
C LYS A 168 -24.79 -11.72 -1.94
N ASN A 169 -23.71 -11.25 -2.55
CA ASN A 169 -22.38 -11.79 -2.34
C ASN A 169 -21.80 -11.34 -0.99
N GLU A 170 -21.69 -12.28 -0.05
CA GLU A 170 -21.16 -12.05 1.30
C GLU A 170 -19.72 -11.50 1.31
N ILE A 171 -18.88 -11.97 0.39
CA ILE A 171 -17.48 -11.55 0.27
C ILE A 171 -17.41 -10.06 -0.06
N LYS A 172 -18.16 -9.63 -1.07
CA LYS A 172 -18.19 -8.21 -1.49
C LYS A 172 -18.74 -7.31 -0.41
N ARG A 173 -19.79 -7.75 0.31
CA ARG A 173 -20.31 -7.00 1.47
C ARG A 173 -19.23 -6.81 2.53
N HIS A 174 -18.51 -7.87 2.87
CA HIS A 174 -17.44 -7.81 3.86
C HIS A 174 -16.29 -6.90 3.41
N GLU A 175 -15.90 -6.95 2.14
CA GLU A 175 -14.93 -6.02 1.55
C GLU A 175 -15.40 -4.56 1.62
N ALA A 176 -16.68 -4.31 1.36
CA ALA A 176 -17.27 -2.96 1.42
C ALA A 176 -17.23 -2.40 2.85
N TRP A 177 -17.55 -3.22 3.85
CA TRP A 177 -17.42 -2.86 5.27
C TRP A 177 -15.97 -2.51 5.67
N HIS A 178 -14.98 -3.23 5.15
CA HIS A 178 -13.57 -2.86 5.37
C HIS A 178 -13.21 -1.51 4.77
N VAL A 179 -13.68 -1.20 3.57
CA VAL A 179 -13.46 0.10 2.92
C VAL A 179 -14.13 1.21 3.73
N TYR A 180 -15.37 0.99 4.18
CA TYR A 180 -16.08 1.93 5.05
C TYR A 180 -15.30 2.20 6.35
N GLY A 181 -14.82 1.15 7.01
CA GLY A 181 -13.98 1.26 8.20
C GLY A 181 -12.68 2.03 7.96
N ALA A 182 -12.08 1.93 6.77
CA ALA A 182 -10.91 2.71 6.41
C ALA A 182 -11.22 4.23 6.37
N PHE A 183 -12.38 4.63 5.83
CA PHE A 183 -12.79 6.04 5.85
C PHE A 183 -13.06 6.55 7.27
N ALA A 184 -13.71 5.75 8.11
CA ALA A 184 -13.92 6.09 9.51
C ALA A 184 -12.58 6.30 10.24
N ALA A 185 -11.60 5.42 10.00
CA ALA A 185 -10.26 5.55 10.58
C ALA A 185 -9.49 6.79 10.08
N CYS A 186 -9.83 7.34 8.92
CA CYS A 186 -9.24 8.59 8.40
C CYS A 186 -9.74 9.85 9.10
N GLY A 187 -10.63 9.72 10.10
CA GLY A 187 -11.20 10.85 10.85
C GLY A 187 -12.42 11.47 10.18
N TRP A 188 -13.11 10.73 9.32
CA TRP A 188 -14.43 11.16 8.83
C TRP A 188 -15.44 11.11 9.99
N PRO A 189 -16.17 12.20 10.27
CA PRO A 189 -17.29 12.13 11.19
C PRO A 189 -18.32 11.16 10.63
N MET A 190 -18.59 10.09 11.37
CA MET A 190 -19.77 9.27 11.14
C MET A 190 -20.98 10.21 11.30
N HIS A 191 -21.49 10.75 10.18
CA HIS A 191 -22.81 11.32 10.18
C HIS A 191 -23.78 10.15 10.35
N ALA A 192 -24.10 9.89 11.61
CA ALA A 192 -25.29 9.16 12.04
C ALA A 192 -26.53 10.03 11.83
#